data_AF-A0A524F266-F1
#
_entry.id   AF-A0A524F266-F1
#
_cell.length_a   1.000
_cell.length_b   1.000
_cell.length_c   1.000
_cell.angle_alpha   90.00
_cell.angle_beta   90.00
_cell.angle_gamma   90.00
#
_symmetry.space_group_name_H-M   'P 1'
#
loop_
_entity.id
_entity.type
_entity.pdbx_description
1 polymer ?
#
loop_
_entity_poly.entity_id
_entity_poly.type
_entity_poly.pdbx_seq_one_letter_code
_entity_poly.pdbx_strand_id
1 'polypeptide(L)'
;MDFFLKNLTDTLEAINKLIDNNINIVNCKRVRRCINIKSSNRSKINFIWRSLNFLEKNGILEPNGIVKPKNYKIKNSEKIDIESFIESIDRKKKI
;
A
#
# COMPACT_ATOMS: atom_id res chain seq x y z
N MET A 1 13.30 9.31 9.53
CA MET A 1 12.58 8.13 8.99
C MET A 1 12.81 8.10 7.49
N ASP A 2 13.16 6.94 6.93
CA ASP A 2 13.37 6.75 5.48
C ASP A 2 12.14 7.25 4.70
N PHE A 3 12.36 8.07 3.66
CA PHE A 3 11.31 8.64 2.84
C PHE A 3 10.42 7.55 2.22
N PHE A 4 10.98 6.39 1.88
CA PHE A 4 10.20 5.25 1.41
C PHE A 4 9.27 4.71 2.50
N LEU A 5 9.78 4.51 3.72
CA LEU A 5 8.98 3.97 4.84
C LEU A 5 7.81 4.88 5.20
N LYS A 6 7.99 6.20 5.15
CA LYS A 6 6.89 7.15 5.34
C LYS A 6 5.77 6.95 4.31
N ASN A 7 6.12 6.84 3.03
CA ASN A 7 5.11 6.62 1.98
C ASN A 7 4.48 5.22 2.03
N LEU A 8 5.23 4.23 2.49
CA LEU A 8 4.71 2.88 2.72
C LEU A 8 3.69 2.87 3.87
N THR A 9 4.01 3.57 4.96
CA THR A 9 3.12 3.79 6.10
C THR A 9 1.82 4.44 5.67
N ASP A 10 1.88 5.57 4.95
CA ASP A 10 0.69 6.24 4.38
C ASP A 10 -0.18 5.27 3.54
N THR A 11 0.48 4.36 2.79
CA THR A 11 -0.20 3.39 1.92
C THR A 11 -0.86 2.27 2.74
N LEU A 12 -0.21 1.79 3.79
CA LEU A 12 -0.73 0.76 4.70
C LEU A 12 -1.92 1.28 5.51
N GLU A 13 -1.86 2.52 6.00
CA GLU A 13 -3.00 3.17 6.65
C GLU A 13 -4.21 3.26 5.72
N ALA A 14 -3.97 3.60 4.45
CA ALA A 14 -5.03 3.62 3.45
C ALA A 14 -5.64 2.23 3.22
N ILE A 15 -4.82 1.17 3.22
CA ILE A 15 -5.28 -0.21 3.09
C ILE A 15 -6.10 -0.62 4.31
N ASN A 16 -5.64 -0.34 5.54
CA ASN A 16 -6.39 -0.61 6.77
C ASN A 16 -7.74 0.11 6.77
N LYS A 17 -7.80 1.37 6.31
CA LYS A 17 -9.06 2.08 6.12
C LYS A 17 -9.98 1.42 5.09
N LEU A 18 -9.44 0.82 4.03
CA LEU A 18 -10.24 0.07 3.06
C LEU A 18 -10.79 -1.22 3.68
N ILE A 19 -9.98 -1.92 4.48
CA ILE A 19 -10.39 -3.11 5.24
C ILE A 19 -11.53 -2.76 6.20
N ASP A 20 -11.42 -1.65 6.95
CA ASP A 20 -12.46 -1.14 7.85
C ASP A 20 -13.80 -0.90 7.13
N ASN A 21 -13.75 -0.59 5.84
CA ASN A 21 -14.93 -0.37 5.00
C ASN A 21 -15.37 -1.63 4.24
N ASN A 22 -14.86 -2.82 4.60
CA ASN A 22 -15.10 -4.09 3.91
C ASN A 22 -14.71 -4.08 2.42
N ILE A 23 -13.73 -3.26 2.04
CA ILE A 23 -13.21 -3.19 0.66
C ILE A 23 -11.94 -4.03 0.58
N ASN A 24 -12.04 -5.16 -0.12
CA ASN A 24 -10.92 -6.10 -0.34
C ASN A 24 -10.14 -5.85 -1.65
N ILE A 25 -10.53 -4.86 -2.46
CA ILE A 25 -9.84 -4.50 -3.71
C ILE A 25 -9.19 -3.13 -3.57
N VAL A 26 -7.87 -3.09 -3.76
CA VAL A 26 -7.08 -1.87 -3.71
C VAL A 26 -6.40 -1.58 -5.05
N ASN A 27 -6.29 -0.30 -5.38
CA ASN A 27 -5.48 0.17 -6.51
C ASN A 27 -4.94 1.56 -6.21
N CYS A 28 -4.03 2.04 -7.05
CA CYS A 28 -3.38 3.34 -6.86
C CYS A 28 -4.42 4.48 -6.74
N LYS A 29 -5.51 4.43 -7.52
CA LYS A 29 -6.58 5.45 -7.48
C LYS A 29 -7.32 5.45 -6.14
N ARG A 30 -7.61 4.26 -5.58
CA ARG A 30 -8.29 4.12 -4.27
C ARG A 30 -7.40 4.62 -3.14
N VAL A 31 -6.15 4.15 -3.07
CA VAL A 31 -5.19 4.62 -2.06
C VAL A 31 -5.08 6.13 -2.10
N ARG A 32 -4.81 6.70 -3.29
CA ARG A 32 -4.70 8.15 -3.49
C ARG A 32 -5.91 8.93 -2.94
N ARG A 33 -7.13 8.41 -3.15
CA ARG A 33 -8.36 9.01 -2.62
C ARG A 33 -8.43 8.88 -1.10
N CYS A 34 -8.08 7.74 -0.52
CA CYS A 34 -8.07 7.55 0.94
C CYS A 34 -7.12 8.51 1.67
N ILE A 35 -5.99 8.86 1.04
CA ILE A 35 -4.99 9.79 1.61
C ILE A 35 -5.08 11.22 1.05
N ASN A 36 -6.18 11.56 0.36
CA ASN A 36 -6.47 12.91 -0.15
C ASN A 36 -5.37 13.55 -1.02
N ILE A 37 -4.69 12.75 -1.85
CA ILE A 37 -3.62 13.25 -2.73
C ILE A 37 -4.19 13.73 -4.07
N LYS A 38 -3.86 14.97 -4.47
CA LYS A 38 -4.25 15.54 -5.76
C LYS A 38 -3.74 14.68 -6.92
N SER A 39 -4.54 14.55 -7.98
CA SER A 39 -4.14 13.81 -9.20
C SER A 39 -2.93 14.41 -9.91
N SER A 40 -2.67 15.71 -9.71
CA SER A 40 -1.50 16.42 -10.22
C SER A 40 -0.20 16.07 -9.47
N ASN A 41 -0.27 15.50 -8.27
CA ASN A 41 0.92 15.11 -7.52
C ASN A 41 1.47 13.76 -8.04
N ARG A 42 2.15 13.83 -9.19
CA ARG A 42 2.73 12.66 -9.88
C ARG A 42 3.75 11.92 -9.02
N SER A 43 4.54 12.63 -8.23
CA SER A 43 5.53 12.04 -7.33
C SER A 43 4.87 11.13 -6.30
N LYS A 44 3.88 11.63 -5.54
CA LYS A 44 3.16 10.81 -4.56
C LYS A 44 2.42 9.63 -5.20
N ILE A 45 1.82 9.82 -6.39
CA ILE A 45 1.20 8.73 -7.15
C ILE A 45 2.21 7.63 -7.47
N ASN A 46 3.41 8.00 -7.89
CA ASN A 46 4.49 7.05 -8.14
C ASN A 46 4.92 6.32 -6.85
N PHE A 47 4.99 7.01 -5.71
CA PHE A 47 5.28 6.36 -4.42
C PHE A 47 4.21 5.36 -4.03
N ILE A 48 2.92 5.70 -4.15
CA ILE A 48 1.82 4.75 -3.93
C ILE A 48 1.98 3.52 -4.81
N TRP A 49 2.28 3.71 -6.10
CA TRP A 49 2.48 2.60 -7.02
C TRP A 49 3.66 1.70 -6.60
N ARG A 50 4.79 2.29 -6.20
CA ARG A 50 5.95 1.56 -5.67
C ARG A 50 5.62 0.79 -4.39
N SER A 51 4.87 1.40 -3.47
CA SER A 51 4.42 0.76 -2.24
C SER A 51 3.50 -0.42 -2.52
N LEU A 52 2.51 -0.27 -3.41
CA LEU A 52 1.60 -1.37 -3.79
C LEU A 52 2.36 -2.53 -4.44
N ASN A 53 3.31 -2.25 -5.33
CA ASN A 53 4.16 -3.27 -5.94
C ASN A 53 5.07 -3.95 -4.90
N PHE A 54 5.57 -3.21 -3.91
CA PHE A 54 6.32 -3.79 -2.80
C PHE A 54 5.44 -4.72 -1.96
N LEU A 55 4.20 -4.34 -1.63
CA LEU A 55 3.27 -5.16 -0.87
C LEU A 55 2.83 -6.42 -1.64
N GLU A 56 2.68 -6.32 -2.96
CA GLU A 56 2.48 -7.46 -3.87
C GLU A 56 3.64 -8.47 -3.72
N LYS A 57 4.88 -7.98 -3.82
CA LYS A 57 6.08 -8.84 -3.69
C LYS A 57 6.25 -9.47 -2.31
N ASN A 58 5.75 -8.84 -1.25
CA ASN A 58 5.78 -9.38 0.11
C ASN A 58 4.57 -10.24 0.45
N GLY A 59 3.68 -10.52 -0.52
CA GLY A 59 2.54 -11.43 -0.34
C GLY A 59 1.36 -10.84 0.45
N ILE A 60 1.36 -9.54 0.73
CA ILE A 60 0.24 -8.84 1.39
C ILE A 60 -0.90 -8.59 0.39
N LEU A 61 -0.52 -8.28 -0.84
CA LEU A 61 -1.44 -8.04 -1.94
C LEU A 61 -1.26 -9.11 -3.01
N GLU A 62 -2.36 -9.48 -3.67
CA GLU A 62 -2.33 -10.38 -4.82
C GLU A 62 -2.88 -9.64 -6.05
N PRO A 63 -2.34 -9.87 -7.25
CA PRO A 63 -2.88 -9.26 -8.46
C PRO A 63 -4.31 -9.73 -8.72
N ASN A 64 -5.22 -8.79 -8.93
CA ASN A 64 -6.63 -9.07 -9.25
C ASN A 64 -6.85 -9.02 -10.77
N GLY A 65 -6.30 -10.03 -11.48
CA GLY A 65 -6.38 -10.17 -12.93
C GLY A 65 -5.40 -9.29 -13.73
N ILE A 66 -5.53 -9.31 -15.05
CA ILE A 66 -4.64 -8.63 -16.02
C ILE A 66 -5.22 -7.26 -16.42
N VAL A 67 -5.59 -6.43 -15.45
CA VAL A 67 -6.22 -5.13 -15.72
C VAL A 67 -5.18 -4.01 -15.67
N LYS A 68 -5.24 -3.08 -16.64
CA LYS A 68 -4.47 -1.82 -16.63
C LYS A 68 -5.43 -0.65 -16.37
N PRO A 69 -5.24 0.15 -15.29
CA PRO A 69 -4.19 0.06 -14.27
C PRO A 69 -4.33 -1.15 -13.34
N LYS A 70 -3.19 -1.64 -12.81
CA LYS A 70 -3.13 -2.81 -11.91
C LYS A 70 -4.09 -2.65 -10.73
N ASN A 71 -4.87 -3.70 -10.48
CA ASN A 71 -5.70 -3.85 -9.30
C ASN A 71 -5.14 -4.99 -8.44
N TYR A 72 -5.34 -4.86 -7.14
CA TYR A 72 -4.86 -5.80 -6.14
C TYR A 72 -6.02 -6.26 -5.27
N LYS A 73 -5.99 -7.53 -4.89
CA LYS A 73 -6.80 -8.09 -3.82
C LYS A 73 -5.98 -8.10 -2.53
N ILE A 74 -6.59 -7.66 -1.43
CA ILE A 74 -6.00 -7.77 -0.11
C ILE A 74 -6.12 -9.23 0.31
N LYS A 75 -4.99 -9.88 0.63
CA LYS A 75 -4.96 -11.32 0.91
C LYS A 75 -5.62 -11.66 2.24
N ASN A 76 -5.35 -10.88 3.28
CA ASN A 76 -5.95 -11.05 4.59
C ASN A 76 -6.92 -9.89 4.88
N SER A 77 -8.10 -10.20 5.38
CA SER A 77 -9.09 -9.21 5.81
C SER A 77 -8.79 -8.62 7.19
N GLU A 78 -7.76 -9.12 7.87
CA GLU A 78 -7.29 -8.57 9.14
C GLU A 78 -6.45 -7.31 8.91
N LYS A 79 -6.52 -6.38 9.87
CA LYS A 79 -5.69 -5.17 9.85
C LYS A 79 -4.22 -5.55 9.87
N ILE A 80 -3.46 -4.82 9.07
CA ILE A 80 -2.01 -4.91 9.09
C ILE A 80 -1.53 -4.10 10.29
N ASP A 81 -0.80 -4.73 11.20
CA ASP A 81 -0.05 -4.01 12.22
C ASP A 81 1.11 -3.27 11.55
N ILE A 82 0.94 -1.96 11.39
CA ILE A 82 1.84 -1.12 10.59
C ILE A 82 3.19 -0.98 11.29
N GLU A 83 3.21 -0.85 12.60
CA GLU A 83 4.44 -0.61 13.36
C GLU A 83 5.36 -1.83 13.27
N SER A 84 4.84 -3.02 13.61
CA SER A 84 5.63 -4.25 13.53
C SER A 84 6.06 -4.58 12.09
N PHE A 85 5.20 -4.29 11.11
CA PHE A 85 5.54 -4.48 9.70
C PHE A 85 6.69 -3.56 9.26
N ILE A 86 6.63 -2.27 9.58
CA ILE A 86 7.68 -1.30 9.23
C ILE A 86 8.99 -1.63 9.95
N GLU A 87 8.94 -2.00 11.22
CA GLU A 87 10.13 -2.45 11.96
C GLU A 87 10.78 -3.67 11.30
N SER A 88 9.98 -4.66 10.87
CA SER A 88 10.51 -5.86 10.21
C SER A 88 11.26 -5.53 8.91
N ILE A 89 10.81 -4.50 8.18
CA ILE A 89 11.43 -4.03 6.94
C ILE A 89 12.70 -3.24 7.25
N ASP A 90 12.66 -2.35 8.24
CA ASP A 90 13.84 -1.55 8.61
C ASP A 90 14.99 -2.45 9.08
N ARG A 91 14.69 -3.50 9.85
CA ARG A 91 15.67 -4.53 10.26
C ARG A 91 16.26 -5.26 9.06
N LYS A 92 15.44 -5.66 8.07
CA LYS A 92 15.91 -6.32 6.83
C LYS A 92 16.80 -5.44 5.96
N LYS A 93 16.68 -4.12 6.04
CA LYS A 93 17.55 -3.18 5.29
C LYS A 93 18.92 -2.96 5.93
N LYS A 94 19.08 -3.27 7.21
CA LYS A 94 20.33 -3.08 7.97
C LYS A 94 21.28 -4.29 7.91
N ILE A 95 20.88 -5.36 7.22
CA ILE A 95 21.70 -6.55 6.93
C ILE A 95 22.14 -6.45 5.47
#